data_AF-A0A0T6A836-F1
#
_entry.id   AF-A0A0T6A836-F1
#
_cell.length_a   1.000
_cell.length_b   1.000
_cell.length_c   1.000
_cell.angle_alpha   90.00
_cell.angle_beta   90.00
_cell.angle_gamma   90.00
#
_symmetry.space_group_name_H-M   'P 1'
#
loop_
_entity.id
_entity.type
_entity.pdbx_description
1 polymer ?
#
loop_
_entity_poly.entity_id
_entity_poly.type
_entity_poly.pdbx_seq_one_letter_code
_entity_poly.pdbx_strand_id
1 'polypeptide(L)'
;MDARQLKQQIQQATALFQGGRYDEAEVLLLEIVKHTPLYANIYNMLGFIYSQRNSPDQAVEVFRQALTINPRYTEARLNLAITLADMGAYSEALREYGLAREGEETKASSLPTHAQARLANAHAELAKAYQELGLYPQAVQEYEKAIGLAPLFPDLHCKLARCYMEAGDGDQAQTALKHALELHPTYADALVQLGLLHYQRRETSQAVSTWEKALTSDPANVLAQIYLRMAREGGTGN
;
A
#
# COMPACT_ATOMS: atom_id res chain seq x y z
N MET A 1 -7.85 22.34 36.46
CA MET A 1 -8.53 23.10 35.38
C MET A 1 -10.03 22.82 35.44
N ASP A 2 -10.89 23.84 35.31
CA ASP A 2 -12.35 23.64 35.29
C ASP A 2 -12.80 23.03 33.94
N ALA A 3 -13.84 22.20 33.95
CA ALA A 3 -14.33 21.43 32.79
C ALA A 3 -14.71 22.33 31.60
N ARG A 4 -15.20 23.54 31.86
CA ARG A 4 -15.51 24.53 30.81
C ARG A 4 -14.25 25.04 30.11
N GLN A 5 -13.20 25.31 30.88
CA GLN A 5 -11.91 25.79 30.37
C GLN A 5 -11.20 24.70 29.57
N LEU A 6 -11.23 23.45 30.06
CA LEU A 6 -10.71 22.28 29.34
C LEU A 6 -11.38 22.11 27.97
N LYS A 7 -12.71 22.15 27.93
CA LYS A 7 -13.47 22.00 26.69
C LYS A 7 -13.10 23.09 25.67
N GLN A 8 -12.93 24.32 26.13
CA GLN A 8 -12.52 25.43 25.28
C GLN A 8 -11.09 25.23 24.72
N GLN A 9 -10.15 24.78 25.55
CA GLN A 9 -8.79 24.49 25.11
C GLN A 9 -8.73 23.34 24.10
N ILE A 10 -9.49 22.26 24.32
CA ILE A 10 -9.60 21.16 23.36
C ILE A 10 -10.14 21.66 22.01
N GLN A 11 -11.18 22.48 22.02
CA GLN A 11 -11.76 23.06 20.80
C GLN A 11 -10.74 23.94 20.06
N GLN A 12 -10.01 24.78 20.79
CA GLN A 12 -8.98 25.64 20.22
C GLN A 12 -7.83 24.81 19.60
N ALA A 13 -7.31 23.83 20.33
CA ALA A 13 -6.25 22.95 19.84
C ALA A 13 -6.70 22.16 18.60
N THR A 14 -7.95 21.69 18.61
CA THR A 14 -8.57 21.00 17.45
C THR A 14 -8.68 21.92 16.24
N ALA A 15 -9.12 23.17 16.42
CA ALA A 15 -9.22 24.13 15.35
C ALA A 15 -7.85 24.48 14.75
N LEU A 16 -6.82 24.64 15.59
CA LEU A 16 -5.44 24.88 15.13
C LEU A 16 -4.91 23.70 14.31
N PHE A 17 -5.13 22.47 14.80
CA PHE A 17 -4.74 21.25 14.10
C PHE A 17 -5.43 21.12 12.75
N GLN A 18 -6.76 21.32 12.70
CA GLN A 18 -7.53 21.29 11.45
C GLN A 18 -7.12 22.40 10.48
N GLY A 19 -6.68 23.55 11.01
CA GLY A 19 -6.12 24.65 10.24
C GLY A 19 -4.66 24.44 9.81
N GLY A 20 -4.04 23.28 10.10
CA GLY A 20 -2.65 22.97 9.75
C GLY A 20 -1.59 23.68 10.59
N ARG A 21 -1.99 24.41 11.64
CA ARG A 21 -1.08 25.14 12.55
C ARG A 21 -0.53 24.19 13.62
N TYR A 22 0.25 23.20 13.18
CA TYR A 22 0.68 22.08 14.01
C TYR A 22 1.57 22.48 15.19
N ASP A 23 2.43 23.47 15.03
CA ASP A 23 3.30 23.96 16.12
C ASP A 23 2.49 24.51 17.29
N GLU A 24 1.48 25.34 17.00
CA GLU A 24 0.62 25.93 18.02
C GLU A 24 -0.36 24.92 18.60
N ALA A 25 -0.86 24.01 17.75
CA ALA A 25 -1.70 22.91 18.20
C ALA A 25 -0.96 22.02 19.20
N GLU A 26 0.27 21.63 18.89
CA GLU A 26 1.10 20.78 19.76
C GLU A 26 1.30 21.40 21.14
N VAL A 27 1.66 22.69 21.21
CA VAL A 27 1.85 23.38 22.49
C VAL A 27 0.60 23.28 23.38
N LEU A 28 -0.58 23.52 22.81
CA LEU A 28 -1.83 23.39 23.54
C LEU A 28 -2.18 21.94 23.88
N LEU A 29 -1.97 21.00 22.96
CA LEU A 29 -2.24 19.57 23.19
C LEU A 29 -1.37 19.02 24.32
N LEU A 30 -0.08 19.34 24.35
CA LEU A 30 0.84 18.94 25.41
C LEU A 30 0.45 19.52 26.77
N GLU A 31 -0.03 20.77 26.80
CA GLU A 31 -0.54 21.36 28.04
C GLU A 31 -1.81 20.64 28.52
N ILE A 32 -2.72 20.29 27.61
CA ILE A 32 -3.94 19.54 27.97
C ILE A 32 -3.59 18.15 28.52
N VAL A 33 -2.59 17.46 27.95
CA VAL A 33 -2.15 16.13 28.41
C VAL A 33 -1.62 16.17 29.84
N LYS A 34 -0.88 17.22 30.23
CA LYS A 34 -0.35 17.36 31.61
C LYS A 34 -1.46 17.37 32.67
N HIS A 35 -2.61 17.98 32.34
CA HIS A 35 -3.73 18.12 33.29
C HIS A 35 -4.78 17.02 33.13
N THR A 36 -4.89 16.42 31.93
CA THR A 36 -5.93 15.44 31.60
C THR A 36 -5.44 14.39 30.60
N PRO A 37 -4.74 13.33 31.07
CA PRO A 37 -4.08 12.36 30.19
C PRO A 37 -5.02 11.29 29.59
N LEU A 38 -6.34 11.46 29.66
CA LEU A 38 -7.32 10.41 29.33
C LEU A 38 -8.11 10.64 28.02
N TYR A 39 -7.64 11.51 27.14
CA TYR A 39 -8.32 11.84 25.88
C TYR A 39 -7.61 11.24 24.67
N ALA A 40 -8.12 10.11 24.17
CA ALA A 40 -7.52 9.39 23.04
C ALA A 40 -7.34 10.24 21.77
N ASN A 41 -8.28 11.14 21.49
CA ASN A 41 -8.22 12.06 20.34
C ASN A 41 -7.03 13.02 20.41
N ILE A 42 -6.62 13.46 21.59
CA ILE A 42 -5.47 14.35 21.78
C ILE A 42 -4.16 13.63 21.42
N TYR A 43 -4.01 12.40 21.89
CA TYR A 43 -2.85 11.57 21.55
C TYR A 43 -2.81 11.19 20.06
N ASN A 44 -3.97 10.96 19.43
CA ASN A 44 -4.04 10.78 17.97
C ASN A 44 -3.55 12.02 17.21
N MET A 45 -3.96 13.23 17.63
CA MET A 45 -3.51 14.47 17.00
C MET A 45 -2.00 14.71 17.21
N LEU A 46 -1.47 14.47 18.42
CA LEU A 46 -0.03 14.53 18.68
C LEU A 46 0.75 13.53 17.82
N GLY A 47 0.26 12.30 17.70
CA GLY A 47 0.89 11.27 16.85
C GLY A 47 0.92 11.66 15.39
N PHE A 48 -0.18 12.25 14.90
CA PHE A 48 -0.20 12.78 13.54
C PHE A 48 0.86 13.87 13.36
N ILE A 49 0.95 14.84 14.28
CA ILE A 49 1.97 15.91 14.22
C ILE A 49 3.39 15.30 14.19
N TYR A 50 3.69 14.33 15.04
CA TYR A 50 5.00 13.67 15.07
C TYR A 50 5.30 12.89 13.79
N SER A 51 4.30 12.23 13.20
CA SER A 51 4.48 11.54 11.91
C SER A 51 4.84 12.53 10.78
N GLN A 52 4.23 13.72 10.74
CA GLN A 52 4.52 14.74 9.74
C GLN A 52 5.90 15.38 9.92
N ARG A 53 6.43 15.40 11.16
CA ARG A 53 7.75 15.95 11.47
C ARG A 53 8.88 14.92 11.44
N ASN A 54 8.67 13.79 10.77
CA ASN A 54 9.67 12.73 10.64
C ASN A 54 10.22 12.25 12.01
N SER A 55 9.35 12.21 13.02
CA SER A 55 9.65 11.68 14.36
C SER A 55 8.80 10.43 14.64
N PRO A 56 8.99 9.35 13.87
CA PRO A 56 8.06 8.23 13.84
C PRO A 56 8.03 7.42 15.14
N ASP A 57 9.14 7.34 15.89
CA ASP A 57 9.18 6.67 17.19
C ASP A 57 8.23 7.35 18.21
N GLN A 58 8.24 8.69 18.24
CA GLN A 58 7.34 9.46 19.12
C GLN A 58 5.89 9.31 18.69
N ALA A 59 5.64 9.28 17.38
CA ALA A 59 4.31 9.07 16.83
C ALA A 59 3.74 7.70 17.24
N VAL A 60 4.53 6.62 17.11
CA VAL A 60 4.13 5.26 17.53
C VAL A 60 3.74 5.24 19.01
N GLU A 61 4.55 5.85 19.88
CA GLU A 61 4.31 5.85 21.32
C GLU A 61 2.98 6.54 21.66
N VAL A 62 2.73 7.74 21.14
CA VAL A 62 1.48 8.46 21.44
C VAL A 62 0.26 7.80 20.77
N PHE A 63 0.39 7.18 19.60
CA PHE A 63 -0.73 6.40 19.04
C PHE A 63 -1.06 5.18 19.91
N ARG A 64 -0.06 4.48 20.45
CA ARG A 64 -0.28 3.38 21.41
C ARG A 64 -0.96 3.88 22.70
N GLN A 65 -0.64 5.08 23.17
CA GLN A 65 -1.34 5.71 24.29
C GLN A 65 -2.81 6.00 23.95
N ALA A 66 -3.10 6.52 22.75
CA ALA A 66 -4.47 6.70 22.26
C ALA A 66 -5.27 5.39 22.28
N LEU A 67 -4.65 4.28 21.85
CA LEU A 67 -5.27 2.95 21.84
C LEU A 67 -5.36 2.30 23.22
N THR A 68 -4.49 2.67 24.17
CA THR A 68 -4.62 2.25 25.57
C THR A 68 -5.87 2.87 26.19
N ILE A 69 -6.17 4.13 25.86
CA ILE A 69 -7.35 4.85 26.35
C ILE A 69 -8.62 4.40 25.62
N ASN A 70 -8.56 4.26 24.30
CA ASN A 70 -9.66 3.78 23.48
C ASN A 70 -9.17 2.67 22.53
N PRO A 71 -9.26 1.39 22.94
CA PRO A 71 -8.82 0.26 22.13
C PRO A 71 -9.56 0.12 20.79
N ARG A 72 -10.74 0.73 20.63
CA ARG A 72 -11.52 0.71 19.38
C ARG A 72 -11.38 1.98 18.57
N TYR A 73 -10.36 2.81 18.84
CA TYR A 73 -10.14 4.03 18.06
C TYR A 73 -9.50 3.71 16.71
N THR A 74 -10.34 3.45 15.71
CA THR A 74 -9.90 3.05 14.37
C THR A 74 -8.90 4.03 13.76
N GLU A 75 -9.16 5.34 13.81
CA GLU A 75 -8.28 6.35 13.22
C GLU A 75 -6.86 6.31 13.80
N ALA A 76 -6.73 6.25 15.14
CA ALA A 76 -5.44 6.13 15.80
C ALA A 76 -4.73 4.81 15.45
N ARG A 77 -5.49 3.73 15.28
CA ARG A 77 -4.95 2.43 14.89
C ARG A 77 -4.43 2.41 13.46
N LEU A 78 -5.15 3.03 12.52
CA LEU A 78 -4.71 3.21 11.14
C LEU A 78 -3.46 4.09 11.07
N ASN A 79 -3.44 5.20 11.80
CA ASN A 79 -2.28 6.10 11.84
C ASN A 79 -1.04 5.40 12.44
N LEU A 80 -1.22 4.58 13.48
CA LEU A 80 -0.16 3.73 14.03
C LEU A 80 0.38 2.76 12.97
N ALA A 81 -0.53 2.06 12.28
CA ALA A 81 -0.16 1.07 11.28
C ALA A 81 0.59 1.70 10.09
N ILE A 82 0.14 2.87 9.62
CA ILE A 82 0.84 3.67 8.60
C ILE A 82 2.24 4.04 9.08
N THR A 83 2.36 4.56 10.31
CA THR A 83 3.66 4.99 10.86
C THR A 83 4.63 3.81 10.98
N LEU A 84 4.15 2.65 11.44
CA LEU A 84 4.94 1.42 11.51
C LEU A 84 5.39 0.94 10.12
N ALA A 85 4.53 1.07 9.10
CA ALA A 85 4.89 0.74 7.72
C ALA A 85 5.95 1.69 7.16
N ASP A 86 5.83 3.00 7.42
CA ASP A 86 6.82 4.01 7.02
C ASP A 86 8.19 3.75 7.71
N MET A 87 8.20 3.12 8.89
CA MET A 87 9.41 2.67 9.60
C MET A 87 9.96 1.30 9.14
N GLY A 88 9.26 0.60 8.24
CA GLY A 88 9.62 -0.77 7.82
C GLY A 88 9.23 -1.88 8.82
N ALA A 89 8.49 -1.57 9.88
CA ALA A 89 7.97 -2.53 10.85
C ALA A 89 6.69 -3.20 10.34
N TYR A 90 6.79 -3.85 9.18
CA TYR A 90 5.62 -4.30 8.42
C TYR A 90 4.76 -5.33 9.16
N SER A 91 5.35 -6.29 9.88
CA SER A 91 4.59 -7.31 10.62
C SER A 91 3.68 -6.68 11.69
N GLU A 92 4.16 -5.67 12.40
CA GLU A 92 3.36 -4.93 13.38
C GLU A 92 2.30 -4.05 12.71
N ALA A 93 2.66 -3.38 11.60
CA ALA A 93 1.72 -2.60 10.82
C ALA A 93 0.52 -3.44 10.38
N LEU A 94 0.77 -4.62 9.81
CA LEU A 94 -0.27 -5.55 9.37
C LEU A 94 -1.20 -5.99 10.50
N ARG A 95 -0.64 -6.27 11.69
CA ARG A 95 -1.43 -6.64 12.87
C ARG A 95 -2.38 -5.50 13.27
N GLU A 96 -1.86 -4.28 13.32
CA GLU A 96 -2.67 -3.10 13.68
C GLU A 96 -3.76 -2.81 12.64
N TYR A 97 -3.47 -3.01 11.35
CA TYR A 97 -4.49 -2.93 10.30
C TYR A 97 -5.60 -3.97 10.43
N GLY A 98 -5.26 -5.23 10.71
CA GLY A 98 -6.25 -6.28 10.93
C GLY A 98 -7.22 -5.91 12.05
N LEU A 99 -6.67 -5.43 13.17
CA LEU A 99 -7.44 -4.98 14.32
C LEU A 99 -8.30 -3.73 14.03
N ALA A 100 -7.85 -2.84 13.13
CA ALA A 100 -8.65 -1.69 12.70
C ALA A 100 -9.90 -2.13 11.91
N ARG A 101 -9.74 -3.14 11.04
CA ARG A 101 -10.85 -3.72 10.26
C ARG A 101 -11.87 -4.45 11.12
N GLU A 102 -11.43 -5.25 12.08
CA GLU A 102 -12.32 -5.95 13.02
C GLU A 102 -13.15 -4.97 13.88
N GLY A 103 -12.61 -3.80 14.18
CA GLY A 103 -13.35 -2.73 14.87
C GLY A 103 -14.44 -2.07 14.01
N GLU A 104 -14.23 -2.00 12.69
CA GLU A 104 -15.14 -1.39 11.71
C GLU A 104 -16.32 -2.30 11.31
N GLU A 105 -16.31 -3.59 11.63
CA GLU A 105 -17.43 -4.52 11.32
C GLU A 105 -18.77 -4.12 11.97
N THR A 106 -18.78 -3.12 12.86
CA THR A 106 -20.02 -2.53 13.41
C THR A 106 -20.47 -1.23 12.74
N LYS A 107 -19.69 -0.63 11.84
CA LYS A 107 -20.08 0.52 11.01
C LYS A 107 -19.50 0.35 9.62
N ALA A 108 -20.35 -0.07 8.68
CA ALA A 108 -20.12 0.02 7.25
C ALA A 108 -19.59 1.42 6.88
N SER A 109 -18.28 1.56 6.79
CA SER A 109 -17.59 2.74 6.30
C SER A 109 -16.25 2.25 5.80
N SER A 110 -16.22 1.94 4.50
CA SER A 110 -15.00 1.68 3.74
C SER A 110 -13.91 2.67 4.12
N LEU A 111 -12.69 2.19 4.38
CA LEU A 111 -11.49 2.99 4.57
C LEU A 111 -11.44 4.17 3.56
N PRO A 112 -10.98 5.36 3.96
CA PRO A 112 -10.75 6.46 3.02
C PRO A 112 -9.84 6.00 1.88
N THR A 113 -10.18 6.32 0.63
CA THR A 113 -9.47 5.85 -0.58
C THR A 113 -7.96 6.08 -0.53
N HIS A 114 -7.52 7.20 0.07
CA HIS A 114 -6.10 7.53 0.23
C HIS A 114 -5.38 6.61 1.23
N ALA A 115 -6.05 6.19 2.31
CA ALA A 115 -5.51 5.24 3.28
C ALA A 115 -5.43 3.83 2.68
N GLN A 116 -6.43 3.42 1.88
CA GLN A 116 -6.40 2.17 1.12
C GLN A 116 -5.23 2.13 0.14
N ALA A 117 -5.02 3.21 -0.62
CA ALA A 117 -3.93 3.30 -1.59
C ALA A 117 -2.55 3.25 -0.91
N ARG A 118 -2.34 3.98 0.19
CA ARG A 118 -1.09 3.91 0.97
C ARG A 118 -0.84 2.51 1.51
N LEU A 119 -1.89 1.84 1.99
CA LEU A 119 -1.77 0.49 2.54
C LEU A 119 -1.50 -0.56 1.44
N ALA A 120 -2.19 -0.45 0.30
CA ALA A 120 -1.92 -1.30 -0.85
C ALA A 120 -0.45 -1.17 -1.29
N ASN A 121 0.10 0.05 -1.30
CA ASN A 121 1.51 0.29 -1.59
C ASN A 121 2.43 -0.34 -0.54
N ALA A 122 2.12 -0.22 0.76
CA ALA A 122 2.92 -0.83 1.82
C ALA A 122 2.97 -2.37 1.70
N HIS A 123 1.83 -3.02 1.42
CA HIS A 123 1.78 -4.44 1.14
C HIS A 123 2.58 -4.81 -0.12
N ALA A 124 2.50 -4.01 -1.19
CA ALA A 124 3.22 -4.27 -2.43
C ALA A 124 4.75 -4.14 -2.26
N GLU A 125 5.23 -3.22 -1.41
CA GLU A 125 6.66 -3.09 -1.09
C GLU A 125 7.15 -4.25 -0.20
N LEU A 126 6.36 -4.67 0.78
CA LEU A 126 6.68 -5.87 1.57
C LEU A 126 6.72 -7.13 0.69
N ALA A 127 5.74 -7.28 -0.20
CA ALA A 127 5.69 -8.38 -1.16
C ALA A 127 6.96 -8.41 -2.03
N LYS A 128 7.40 -7.24 -2.52
CA LYS A 128 8.64 -7.10 -3.28
C LYS A 128 9.86 -7.51 -2.46
N ALA A 129 9.95 -7.13 -1.18
CA ALA A 129 11.04 -7.54 -0.31
C ALA A 129 11.07 -9.07 -0.10
N TYR A 130 9.91 -9.70 0.10
CA TYR A 130 9.82 -11.17 0.14
C TYR A 130 10.22 -11.82 -1.19
N GLN A 131 9.82 -11.23 -2.31
CA GLN A 131 10.17 -11.70 -3.65
C GLN A 131 11.69 -11.66 -3.87
N GLU A 132 12.35 -10.56 -3.52
CA GLU A 132 13.82 -10.41 -3.62
C GLU A 132 14.58 -11.40 -2.73
N LEU A 133 13.98 -11.83 -1.62
CA LEU A 133 14.51 -12.89 -0.75
C LEU A 133 14.19 -14.32 -1.22
N GLY A 134 13.45 -14.48 -2.32
CA GLY A 134 13.00 -15.78 -2.84
C GLY A 134 11.88 -16.43 -2.01
N LEU A 135 11.25 -15.68 -1.10
CA LEU A 135 10.14 -16.13 -0.26
C LEU A 135 8.80 -15.94 -0.98
N TYR A 136 8.64 -16.65 -2.10
CA TYR A 136 7.51 -16.46 -3.01
C TYR A 136 6.12 -16.65 -2.40
N PRO A 137 5.84 -17.66 -1.54
CA PRO A 137 4.53 -17.80 -0.92
C PRO A 137 4.12 -16.58 -0.09
N GLN A 138 5.07 -16.01 0.66
CA GLN A 138 4.84 -14.79 1.45
C GLN A 138 4.65 -13.58 0.55
N ALA A 139 5.45 -13.46 -0.52
CA ALA A 139 5.31 -12.38 -1.49
C ALA A 139 3.92 -12.38 -2.17
N VAL A 140 3.45 -13.56 -2.62
CA VAL A 140 2.10 -13.73 -3.20
C VAL A 140 1.03 -13.28 -2.21
N GLN A 141 1.11 -13.76 -0.96
CA GLN A 141 0.12 -13.41 0.06
C GLN A 141 0.04 -11.90 0.30
N GLU A 142 1.17 -11.19 0.28
CA GLU A 142 1.20 -9.74 0.45
C GLU A 142 0.71 -8.99 -0.81
N TYR A 143 1.01 -9.47 -2.01
CA TYR A 143 0.44 -8.91 -3.24
C TYR A 143 -1.08 -9.09 -3.31
N GLU A 144 -1.63 -10.24 -2.89
CA GLU A 144 -3.07 -10.47 -2.82
C GLU A 144 -3.76 -9.52 -1.83
N LYS A 145 -3.13 -9.24 -0.68
CA LYS A 145 -3.62 -8.22 0.26
C LYS A 145 -3.61 -6.83 -0.36
N ALA A 146 -2.55 -6.46 -1.09
CA ALA A 146 -2.48 -5.19 -1.81
C ALA A 146 -3.62 -5.06 -2.83
N ILE A 147 -3.87 -6.10 -3.62
CA ILE A 147 -4.96 -6.15 -4.62
C ILE A 147 -6.33 -6.06 -3.93
N GLY A 148 -6.53 -6.74 -2.80
CA GLY A 148 -7.79 -6.66 -2.04
C GLY A 148 -8.12 -5.25 -1.54
N LEU A 149 -7.10 -4.40 -1.34
CA LEU A 149 -7.26 -3.00 -0.92
C LEU A 149 -7.41 -2.05 -2.10
N ALA A 150 -6.80 -2.36 -3.24
CA ALA A 150 -6.76 -1.52 -4.42
C ALA A 150 -7.01 -2.35 -5.71
N PRO A 151 -8.22 -2.91 -5.89
CA PRO A 151 -8.49 -3.91 -6.92
C PRO A 151 -8.53 -3.35 -8.35
N LEU A 152 -8.58 -2.03 -8.51
CA LEU A 152 -8.68 -1.36 -9.81
C LEU A 152 -7.32 -0.95 -10.39
N PHE A 153 -6.22 -1.42 -9.80
CA PHE A 153 -4.86 -1.04 -10.17
C PHE A 153 -4.16 -2.17 -10.93
N PRO A 154 -3.99 -2.06 -12.26
CA PRO A 154 -3.37 -3.11 -13.08
C PRO A 154 -1.91 -3.40 -12.71
N ASP A 155 -1.19 -2.44 -12.14
CA ASP A 155 0.22 -2.61 -11.76
C ASP A 155 0.41 -3.69 -10.69
N LEU A 156 -0.53 -3.78 -9.72
CA LEU A 156 -0.48 -4.79 -8.67
C LEU A 156 -0.63 -6.21 -9.24
N HIS A 157 -1.51 -6.39 -10.22
CA HIS A 157 -1.65 -7.66 -10.93
C HIS A 157 -0.39 -8.02 -11.74
N CYS A 158 0.27 -7.04 -12.38
CA CYS A 158 1.55 -7.27 -13.04
C CYS A 158 2.68 -7.65 -12.06
N LYS A 159 2.74 -7.01 -10.89
CA LYS A 159 3.71 -7.35 -9.85
C LYS A 159 3.48 -8.78 -9.32
N LEU A 160 2.22 -9.13 -9.03
CA LEU A 160 1.84 -10.49 -8.64
C LEU A 160 2.21 -11.52 -9.72
N ALA A 161 1.93 -11.23 -10.99
CA ALA A 161 2.28 -12.11 -12.10
C ALA A 161 3.78 -12.36 -12.18
N ARG A 162 4.61 -11.32 -12.05
CA ARG A 162 6.07 -11.46 -12.02
C ARG A 162 6.54 -12.34 -10.86
N CYS A 163 5.95 -12.17 -9.68
CA CYS A 163 6.22 -13.03 -8.52
C CYS A 163 5.89 -14.50 -8.83
N TYR A 164 4.75 -14.78 -9.47
CA TYR A 164 4.39 -16.13 -9.91
C TYR A 164 5.36 -16.70 -10.95
N MET A 165 5.80 -15.89 -11.92
CA MET A 165 6.80 -16.33 -12.91
C MET A 165 8.13 -16.72 -12.26
N GLU A 166 8.61 -15.95 -11.28
CA GLU A 166 9.83 -16.26 -10.54
C GLU A 166 9.67 -17.48 -9.62
N ALA A 167 8.47 -17.70 -9.09
CA ALA A 167 8.11 -18.92 -8.36
C ALA A 167 7.97 -20.17 -9.25
N GLY A 168 7.98 -19.99 -10.58
CA GLY A 168 7.78 -21.07 -11.56
C GLY A 168 6.32 -21.41 -11.85
N ASP A 169 5.36 -20.64 -11.34
CA ASP A 169 3.92 -20.83 -11.56
C ASP A 169 3.42 -19.98 -12.73
N GLY A 170 3.70 -20.44 -13.95
CA GLY A 170 3.31 -19.74 -15.17
C GLY A 170 1.78 -19.63 -15.38
N ASP A 171 1.00 -20.55 -14.81
CA ASP A 171 -0.45 -20.58 -15.00
C ASP A 171 -1.14 -19.49 -14.16
N GLN A 172 -0.71 -19.33 -12.90
CA GLN A 172 -1.16 -18.21 -12.06
C GLN A 172 -0.64 -16.87 -12.59
N ALA A 173 0.60 -16.81 -13.09
CA ALA A 173 1.12 -15.61 -13.74
C ALA A 173 0.24 -15.17 -14.92
N GLN A 174 -0.15 -16.11 -15.80
CA GLN A 174 -1.03 -15.80 -16.92
C GLN A 174 -2.38 -15.25 -16.48
N THR A 175 -2.95 -15.83 -15.43
CA THR A 175 -4.24 -15.42 -14.86
C THR A 175 -4.17 -13.99 -14.32
N ALA A 176 -3.11 -13.68 -13.55
CA ALA A 176 -2.88 -12.33 -13.04
C ALA A 176 -2.69 -11.30 -14.17
N LEU A 177 -1.93 -11.62 -15.22
CA LEU A 177 -1.74 -10.74 -16.38
C LEU A 177 -3.03 -10.50 -17.17
N LYS A 178 -3.88 -11.53 -17.30
CA LYS A 178 -5.21 -11.38 -17.92
C LYS A 178 -6.07 -10.41 -17.13
N HIS A 179 -6.10 -10.51 -15.81
CA HIS A 179 -6.82 -9.54 -14.98
C HIS A 179 -6.28 -8.11 -15.13
N ALA A 180 -4.95 -7.93 -15.20
CA ALA A 180 -4.38 -6.61 -15.49
C ALA A 180 -4.87 -6.03 -16.84
N LEU A 181 -5.00 -6.88 -17.86
CA LEU A 181 -5.49 -6.50 -19.19
C LEU A 181 -7.02 -6.36 -19.25
N GLU A 182 -7.78 -7.03 -18.40
CA GLU A 182 -9.22 -6.80 -18.24
C GLU A 182 -9.49 -5.39 -17.68
N LEU A 183 -8.67 -4.96 -16.71
CA LEU A 183 -8.73 -3.62 -16.14
C LEU A 183 -8.23 -2.56 -17.12
N HIS A 184 -7.13 -2.84 -17.83
CA HIS A 184 -6.54 -1.94 -18.82
C HIS A 184 -5.99 -2.73 -20.02
N PRO A 185 -6.77 -2.87 -21.11
CA PRO A 185 -6.43 -3.72 -22.26
C PRO A 185 -5.13 -3.36 -22.99
N THR A 186 -4.70 -2.10 -22.87
CA THR A 186 -3.48 -1.56 -23.49
C THR A 186 -2.34 -1.40 -22.49
N TYR A 187 -2.41 -2.01 -21.31
CA TYR A 187 -1.35 -1.87 -20.32
C TYR A 187 -0.04 -2.52 -20.80
N ALA A 188 0.91 -1.69 -21.23
CA ALA A 188 2.13 -2.13 -21.90
C ALA A 188 2.94 -3.13 -21.06
N ASP A 189 3.08 -2.89 -19.75
CA ASP A 189 3.81 -3.79 -18.84
C ASP A 189 3.18 -5.18 -18.78
N ALA A 190 1.84 -5.27 -18.71
CA ALA A 190 1.15 -6.55 -18.73
C ALA A 190 1.36 -7.29 -20.06
N LEU A 191 1.30 -6.57 -21.19
CA LEU A 191 1.55 -7.14 -22.52
C LEU A 191 2.99 -7.63 -22.66
N VAL A 192 3.97 -6.89 -22.13
CA VAL A 192 5.39 -7.29 -22.14
C VAL A 192 5.58 -8.60 -21.37
N GLN A 193 5.05 -8.68 -20.14
CA GLN A 193 5.17 -9.88 -19.31
C GLN A 193 4.42 -11.08 -19.90
N LEU A 194 3.24 -10.86 -20.49
CA LEU A 194 2.47 -11.91 -21.14
C LEU A 194 3.20 -12.46 -22.38
N GLY A 195 3.82 -11.58 -23.17
CA GLY A 195 4.67 -12.00 -24.28
C GLY A 195 5.87 -12.82 -23.82
N LEU A 196 6.50 -12.45 -22.69
CA LEU A 196 7.60 -13.22 -22.10
C LEU A 196 7.15 -14.61 -21.67
N LEU A 197 5.98 -14.72 -21.04
CA LEU A 197 5.40 -16.00 -20.64
C LEU A 197 5.09 -16.90 -21.85
N HIS A 198 4.50 -16.35 -22.92
CA HIS A 198 4.29 -17.07 -24.17
C HIS A 198 5.62 -17.55 -24.78
N TYR A 199 6.65 -16.71 -24.74
CA TYR A 199 7.98 -17.08 -25.24
C TYR A 199 8.61 -18.23 -24.44
N GLN A 200 8.51 -18.20 -23.10
CA GLN A 200 8.95 -19.29 -22.22
C GLN A 200 8.23 -20.61 -22.54
N ARG A 201 6.95 -20.55 -22.93
CA ARG A 201 6.16 -21.71 -23.38
C ARG A 201 6.41 -22.14 -24.83
N ARG A 202 7.37 -21.52 -25.52
CA ARG A 202 7.69 -21.73 -26.96
C ARG A 202 6.56 -21.34 -27.91
N GLU A 203 5.64 -20.49 -27.46
CA GLU A 203 4.53 -19.96 -28.26
C GLU A 203 4.97 -18.67 -28.99
N THR A 204 6.05 -18.74 -29.76
CA THR A 204 6.77 -17.57 -30.31
C THR A 204 5.86 -16.64 -31.12
N SER A 205 4.93 -17.17 -31.91
CA SER A 205 3.97 -16.36 -32.68
C SER A 205 3.06 -15.53 -31.78
N GLN A 206 2.61 -16.09 -30.65
CA GLN A 206 1.78 -15.36 -29.68
C GLN A 206 2.60 -14.32 -28.93
N ALA A 207 3.85 -14.65 -28.57
CA ALA A 207 4.78 -13.71 -27.94
C ALA A 207 5.02 -12.47 -28.81
N VAL A 208 5.36 -12.68 -30.09
CA VAL A 208 5.56 -11.61 -31.09
C VAL A 208 4.32 -10.72 -31.22
N SER A 209 3.15 -11.33 -31.40
CA SER A 209 1.89 -10.56 -31.52
C SER A 209 1.60 -9.74 -30.25
N THR A 210 1.92 -10.28 -29.07
CA THR A 210 1.68 -9.58 -27.80
C THR A 210 2.64 -8.40 -27.62
N TRP A 211 3.93 -8.54 -27.96
CA TRP A 211 4.88 -7.43 -27.92
C TRP A 211 4.60 -6.35 -28.98
N GLU A 212 4.08 -6.72 -30.15
CA GLU A 212 3.61 -5.74 -31.15
C GLU A 212 2.44 -4.92 -30.61
N LYS A 213 1.50 -5.54 -29.89
CA LYS A 213 0.44 -4.82 -29.18
C LYS A 213 1.01 -3.90 -28.09
N ALA A 214 2.02 -4.36 -27.34
CA ALA A 214 2.69 -3.52 -26.35
C ALA A 214 3.30 -2.27 -26.98
N LEU A 215 3.98 -2.41 -28.13
CA LEU A 215 4.56 -1.30 -28.88
C LEU A 215 3.53 -0.41 -29.57
N THR A 216 2.34 -0.93 -29.87
CA THR A 216 1.22 -0.11 -30.36
C THR A 216 0.73 0.82 -29.26
N SER A 217 0.71 0.36 -28.01
CA SER A 217 0.32 1.19 -26.86
C SER A 217 1.43 2.11 -26.37
N ASP A 218 2.66 1.61 -26.33
CA ASP A 218 3.86 2.36 -25.91
C ASP A 218 5.00 2.08 -26.89
N PRO A 219 5.12 2.90 -27.96
CA PRO A 219 6.17 2.74 -28.96
C PRO A 219 7.59 2.86 -28.39
N ALA A 220 7.76 3.51 -27.24
CA ALA A 220 9.05 3.73 -26.59
C ALA A 220 9.44 2.59 -25.63
N ASN A 221 8.60 1.55 -25.48
CA ASN A 221 8.87 0.44 -24.57
C ASN A 221 10.10 -0.38 -25.01
N VAL A 222 11.24 -0.10 -24.38
CA VAL A 222 12.54 -0.71 -24.72
C VAL A 222 12.52 -2.23 -24.57
N LEU A 223 11.85 -2.77 -23.54
CA LEU A 223 11.77 -4.21 -23.30
C LEU A 223 11.00 -4.91 -24.42
N ALA A 224 9.85 -4.37 -24.83
CA ALA A 224 9.09 -4.91 -25.94
C ALA A 224 9.90 -4.92 -27.25
N GLN A 225 10.68 -3.86 -27.53
CA GLN A 225 11.56 -3.81 -28.70
C GLN A 225 12.66 -4.88 -28.65
N ILE A 226 13.32 -5.03 -27.50
CA ILE A 226 14.38 -6.03 -27.29
C ILE A 226 13.82 -7.45 -27.48
N TYR A 227 12.70 -7.76 -26.83
CA TYR A 227 12.11 -9.10 -26.90
C TYR A 227 11.57 -9.44 -28.29
N LEU A 228 10.94 -8.47 -28.97
CA LEU A 228 10.47 -8.63 -30.34
C LEU A 228 11.63 -8.92 -31.31
N ARG A 229 12.74 -8.19 -31.17
CA ARG A 229 13.95 -8.43 -31.95
C ARG A 229 14.51 -9.83 -31.70
N MET A 230 14.67 -10.20 -30.43
CA MET A 230 15.17 -11.51 -30.01
C MET A 230 14.33 -12.65 -30.58
N ALA A 231 13.00 -12.56 -30.52
CA ALA A 231 12.12 -13.62 -31.02
C ALA A 231 12.10 -13.73 -32.55
N ARG A 232 12.28 -12.62 -33.27
CA ARG A 232 12.39 -12.64 -34.74
C ARG A 232 13.73 -13.16 -35.22
N GLU A 233 14.82 -12.79 -34.57
CA GLU A 233 16.19 -13.26 -34.90
C GLU A 233 16.41 -14.73 -34.50
N GLY A 234 15.77 -15.22 -33.43
CA GLY A 234 15.82 -16.62 -33.04
C GLY A 234 14.99 -17.57 -33.93
N GLY A 235 14.11 -17.03 -34.78
CA GLY A 235 13.24 -17.81 -35.68
C GLY A 235 13.80 -18.02 -37.09
N THR A 236 14.93 -17.39 -37.44
CA THR A 236 15.55 -17.49 -38.79
C THR A 236 16.60 -18.61 -38.90
N GLY A 237 16.73 -19.46 -37.87
CA GLY A 237 17.61 -20.63 -37.86
C GLY A 237 16.84 -21.94 -37.93
N ASN A 238 16.25 -22.27 -39.08
CA ASN A 238 15.91 -23.64 -39.47
C ASN A 238 15.86 -23.77 -40.99
#